data_AF-A0A1H3U1A8-F1
#
_entry.id   AF-A0A1H3U1A8-F1
#
_cell.length_a   1.000
_cell.length_b   1.000
_cell.length_c   1.000
_cell.angle_alpha   90.00
_cell.angle_beta   90.00
_cell.angle_gamma   90.00
#
_symmetry.space_group_name_H-M   'P 1'
#
loop_
_entity.id
_entity.type
_entity.pdbx_description
1 polymer ?
#
loop_
_entity_poly.entity_id
_entity_poly.type
_entity_poly.pdbx_seq_one_letter_code
_entity_poly.pdbx_strand_id
1 'polypeptide(L)'
;MYGIFCVEGQWHRSLTDKSSVLPTLDMLNRLKRCAYIHKDVATAEELRYFLTRWTEQRYASFRVGHFAMHGEAKQLFVNDRIRVGLDEIAETLEGRCEGRRLYFGSCSVLRAPDAILEDFLHTTGAAMLCGYTREVDWVESAAFELVLLDHLANGERVDAAERTMRSRRWAPLAEHLGFRIMYANGRAA
;
A
#
# COMPACT_ATOMS: atom_id res chain seq x y z
N MET A 1 0.73 19.28 4.79
CA MET A 1 0.00 18.27 3.98
C MET A 1 0.80 16.99 4.06
N TYR A 2 0.17 15.88 4.45
CA TYR A 2 0.83 14.58 4.46
C TYR A 2 0.83 13.99 3.04
N GLY A 3 1.77 13.09 2.78
CA GLY A 3 2.03 12.56 1.45
C GLY A 3 1.94 11.05 1.36
N ILE A 4 1.74 10.59 0.13
CA ILE A 4 1.78 9.18 -0.25
C ILE A 4 3.03 8.94 -1.09
N PHE A 5 3.84 7.97 -0.69
CA PHE A 5 4.92 7.46 -1.52
C PHE A 5 4.43 6.17 -2.17
N CYS A 6 4.32 6.20 -3.50
CA CYS A 6 3.83 5.09 -4.30
C CYS A 6 4.97 4.49 -5.12
N VAL A 7 5.15 3.17 -4.97
CA VAL A 7 5.96 2.35 -5.88
C VAL A 7 5.03 1.50 -6.73
N GLU A 8 5.10 1.67 -8.04
CA GLU A 8 4.23 0.98 -9.00
C GLU A 8 5.02 -0.03 -9.83
N GLY A 9 4.57 -1.28 -9.83
CA GLY A 9 5.16 -2.35 -10.65
C GLY A 9 4.56 -2.40 -12.05
N GLN A 10 5.15 -3.23 -12.91
CA GLN A 10 4.65 -3.42 -14.28
C GLN A 10 3.43 -4.35 -14.26
N TRP A 11 2.23 -3.80 -14.47
CA TRP A 11 0.97 -4.54 -14.45
C TRP A 11 0.80 -5.52 -15.60
N HIS A 12 1.31 -5.16 -16.78
CA HIS A 12 1.10 -5.90 -18.02
C HIS A 12 2.38 -5.94 -18.86
N ARG A 13 2.48 -6.93 -19.75
CA ARG A 13 3.61 -7.08 -20.67
C ARG A 13 3.59 -6.07 -21.82
N SER A 14 2.42 -5.54 -22.14
CA SER A 14 2.25 -4.67 -23.30
C SER A 14 2.73 -3.26 -22.99
N LEU A 15 3.66 -2.75 -23.79
CA LEU A 15 4.16 -1.36 -23.68
C LEU A 15 3.12 -0.32 -24.11
N THR A 16 2.02 -0.74 -24.71
CA THR A 16 0.90 0.14 -25.07
C THR A 16 -0.13 0.28 -23.95
N ASP A 17 -0.04 -0.56 -22.92
CA ASP A 17 -0.90 -0.46 -21.76
C ASP A 17 -0.56 0.80 -20.96
N LYS A 18 -1.61 1.47 -20.46
CA LYS A 18 -1.50 2.72 -19.69
C LYS A 18 -2.17 2.61 -18.33
N SER A 19 -2.57 1.40 -17.93
CA SER A 19 -3.16 1.14 -16.63
C SER A 19 -2.18 1.51 -15.54
N SER A 20 -2.62 2.37 -14.62
CA SER A 20 -1.80 2.89 -13.54
C SER A 20 -2.68 3.43 -12.43
N VAL A 21 -2.18 3.43 -11.20
CA VAL A 21 -2.80 4.12 -10.05
C VAL A 21 -2.60 5.64 -10.09
N LEU A 22 -1.78 6.14 -11.00
CA LEU A 22 -1.47 7.57 -11.13
C LEU A 22 -2.70 8.48 -11.24
N PRO A 23 -3.79 8.14 -11.96
CA PRO A 23 -4.99 8.97 -12.00
C PRO A 23 -5.65 9.15 -10.62
N THR A 24 -5.66 8.11 -9.78
CA THR A 24 -6.16 8.15 -8.40
C THR A 24 -5.33 9.11 -7.55
N LEU A 25 -4.00 9.00 -7.64
CA LEU A 25 -3.07 9.88 -6.92
C LEU A 25 -3.15 11.34 -7.40
N ASP A 26 -3.23 11.56 -8.71
CA ASP A 26 -3.33 12.90 -9.31
C ASP A 26 -4.64 13.57 -8.92
N MET A 27 -5.75 12.81 -8.86
CA MET A 27 -7.03 13.36 -8.40
C MET A 27 -6.95 13.84 -6.95
N LEU A 28 -6.40 13.04 -6.03
CA LEU A 28 -6.23 13.45 -4.63
C LEU A 28 -5.33 14.69 -4.49
N ASN A 29 -4.27 14.77 -5.29
CA ASN A 29 -3.36 15.91 -5.30
C ASN A 29 -4.03 17.18 -5.84
N ARG A 30 -4.77 17.09 -6.95
CA ARG A 30 -5.53 18.23 -7.53
C ARG A 30 -6.62 18.73 -6.59
N LEU A 31 -7.25 17.83 -5.84
CA LEU A 31 -8.20 18.17 -4.78
C LEU A 31 -7.52 18.71 -3.51
N LYS A 32 -6.19 18.87 -3.51
CA LYS A 32 -5.37 19.35 -2.39
C LYS A 32 -5.55 18.49 -1.13
N ARG A 33 -5.81 17.19 -1.30
CA ARG A 33 -5.99 16.23 -0.21
C ARG A 33 -4.67 15.72 0.30
N CYS A 34 -3.75 15.34 -0.58
CA CYS A 34 -2.41 14.87 -0.22
C CYS A 34 -1.41 15.13 -1.34
N ALA A 35 -0.14 15.30 -0.99
CA ALA A 35 0.94 15.25 -1.96
C ALA A 35 1.26 13.78 -2.31
N TYR A 36 1.90 13.53 -3.45
CA TYR A 36 2.42 12.20 -3.74
C TYR A 36 3.80 12.22 -4.40
N ILE A 37 4.54 11.14 -4.18
CA ILE A 37 5.69 10.73 -4.98
C ILE A 37 5.29 9.41 -5.62
N HIS A 38 5.40 9.32 -6.94
CA HIS A 38 5.13 8.09 -7.69
C HIS A 38 6.41 7.66 -8.42
N LYS A 39 6.72 6.36 -8.33
CA LYS A 39 7.88 5.74 -8.97
C LYS A 39 7.48 4.40 -9.56
N ASP A 40 7.61 4.31 -10.88
CA ASP A 40 7.60 3.03 -11.57
C ASP A 40 8.87 2.25 -11.26
N VAL A 41 8.73 0.94 -11.06
CA VAL A 41 9.82 0.00 -10.84
C VAL A 41 9.67 -1.19 -11.77
N ALA A 42 10.79 -1.60 -12.38
CA ALA A 42 10.86 -2.77 -13.24
C ALA A 42 11.82 -3.84 -12.67
N THR A 43 12.67 -3.50 -11.70
CA THR A 43 13.60 -4.44 -11.05
C THR A 43 13.47 -4.45 -9.52
N ALA A 44 13.90 -5.54 -8.88
CA ALA A 44 13.96 -5.63 -7.42
C ALA A 44 14.96 -4.61 -6.82
N GLU A 45 16.02 -4.27 -7.56
CA GLU A 45 17.03 -3.31 -7.15
C GLU A 45 16.47 -1.88 -7.14
N GLU A 46 15.67 -1.51 -8.13
CA GLU A 46 14.95 -0.23 -8.17
C GLU A 46 13.96 -0.13 -7.02
N LEU A 47 13.19 -1.19 -6.76
CA LEU A 47 12.27 -1.25 -5.62
C LEU A 47 13.03 -1.01 -4.30
N ARG A 48 14.11 -1.75 -4.07
CA ARG A 48 14.95 -1.59 -2.86
C ARG A 48 15.53 -0.18 -2.75
N TYR A 49 16.04 0.36 -3.84
CA TYR A 49 16.59 1.70 -3.90
C TYR A 49 15.55 2.75 -3.49
N PHE A 50 14.37 2.72 -4.10
CA PHE A 50 13.34 3.72 -3.83
C PHE A 50 12.73 3.58 -2.43
N LEU A 51 12.53 2.36 -1.92
CA LEU A 51 12.11 2.13 -0.52
C LEU A 51 13.14 2.69 0.46
N THR A 52 14.43 2.43 0.24
CA THR A 52 15.51 2.99 1.07
C THR A 52 15.45 4.52 1.06
N ARG A 53 15.34 5.14 -0.12
CA ARG A 53 15.27 6.60 -0.25
C ARG A 53 14.06 7.18 0.47
N TRP A 54 12.89 6.56 0.35
CA TRP A 54 11.66 7.01 1.00
C TRP A 54 11.74 7.05 2.53
N THR A 55 12.55 6.17 3.12
CA THR A 55 12.75 6.17 4.57
C THR A 55 13.57 7.34 5.11
N GLU A 56 14.25 8.10 4.24
CA GLU A 56 15.05 9.26 4.65
C GLU A 56 14.20 10.39 5.26
N GLN A 57 14.80 11.14 6.21
CA GLN A 57 14.14 12.23 6.93
C GLN A 57 13.51 13.30 6.02
N ARG A 58 14.09 13.55 4.84
CA ARG A 58 13.56 14.52 3.88
C ARG A 58 12.15 14.15 3.35
N TYR A 59 11.76 12.88 3.49
CA TYR A 59 10.44 12.38 3.09
C TYR A 59 9.56 12.00 4.29
N ALA A 60 9.87 12.48 5.50
CA ALA A 60 9.09 12.17 6.71
C ALA A 60 7.62 12.61 6.66
N SER A 61 7.27 13.55 5.76
CA SER A 61 5.87 13.93 5.50
C SER A 61 5.10 12.89 4.67
N PHE A 62 5.78 11.99 3.96
CA PHE A 62 5.20 10.92 3.16
C PHE A 62 4.97 9.67 4.02
N ARG A 63 3.97 9.74 4.90
CA ARG A 63 3.70 8.74 5.93
C ARG A 63 3.02 7.46 5.41
N VAL A 64 2.50 7.49 4.19
CA VAL A 64 1.84 6.34 3.55
C VAL A 64 2.77 5.73 2.51
N GLY A 65 3.07 4.44 2.63
CA GLY A 65 3.72 3.64 1.59
C GLY A 65 2.65 2.88 0.81
N HIS A 66 2.48 3.21 -0.47
CA HIS A 66 1.55 2.56 -1.38
C HIS A 66 2.33 1.64 -2.34
N PHE A 67 2.08 0.34 -2.24
CA PHE A 67 2.66 -0.69 -3.11
C PHE A 67 1.62 -1.08 -4.15
N ALA A 68 1.76 -0.50 -5.35
CA ALA A 68 0.82 -0.62 -6.46
C ALA A 68 1.38 -1.62 -7.49
N MET A 69 1.23 -2.91 -7.25
CA MET A 69 1.73 -3.94 -8.17
C MET A 69 0.94 -5.23 -8.01
N HIS A 70 1.08 -6.21 -8.90
CA HIS A 70 0.49 -7.53 -8.65
C HIS A 70 1.13 -8.19 -7.43
N GLY A 71 0.46 -9.19 -6.86
CA GLY A 71 1.00 -9.92 -5.72
C GLY A 71 0.20 -11.17 -5.39
N GLU A 72 0.73 -11.93 -4.45
CA GLU A 72 0.05 -13.05 -3.84
C GLU A 72 0.43 -13.14 -2.36
N ALA A 73 -0.01 -14.19 -1.67
CA ALA A 73 0.35 -14.39 -0.28
C ALA A 73 1.88 -14.42 -0.15
N LYS A 74 2.42 -13.49 0.67
CA LYS A 74 3.85 -13.34 1.00
C LYS A 74 4.74 -12.71 -0.07
N GLN A 75 4.25 -12.34 -1.25
CA GLN A 75 5.11 -11.83 -2.33
C GLN A 75 4.46 -10.72 -3.16
N LEU A 76 5.28 -9.78 -3.61
CA LEU A 76 4.94 -8.75 -4.60
C LEU A 76 5.56 -9.05 -5.96
N PHE A 77 4.86 -8.71 -7.02
CA PHE A 77 5.28 -8.98 -8.39
C PHE A 77 5.72 -7.66 -9.02
N VAL A 78 7.03 -7.42 -9.09
CA VAL A 78 7.58 -6.19 -9.69
C VAL A 78 7.28 -6.13 -11.19
N ASN A 79 7.31 -7.29 -11.86
CA ASN A 79 6.88 -7.47 -13.23
C ASN A 79 6.40 -8.92 -13.44
N ASP A 80 6.22 -9.37 -14.67
CA ASP A 80 5.73 -10.72 -14.98
C ASP A 80 6.69 -11.85 -14.55
N ARG A 81 7.98 -11.56 -14.34
CA ARG A 81 9.05 -12.53 -14.01
C ARG A 81 9.65 -12.35 -12.62
N ILE A 82 9.70 -11.13 -12.12
CA ILE A 82 10.37 -10.79 -10.87
C ILE A 82 9.34 -10.79 -9.73
N ARG A 83 9.66 -11.55 -8.70
CA ARG A 83 8.91 -11.69 -7.45
C ARG A 83 9.82 -11.25 -6.32
N VAL A 84 9.28 -10.50 -5.37
CA VAL A 84 10.00 -10.04 -4.17
C VAL A 84 9.19 -10.45 -2.94
N GLY A 85 9.82 -11.12 -2.01
CA GLY A 85 9.18 -11.55 -0.77
C GLY A 85 8.85 -10.40 0.18
N LEU A 86 7.82 -10.60 1.02
CA LEU A 86 7.52 -9.67 2.12
C LEU A 86 8.69 -9.59 3.11
N ASP A 87 9.42 -10.68 3.33
CA ASP A 87 10.64 -10.73 4.14
C ASP A 87 11.76 -9.84 3.55
N GLU A 88 11.99 -9.89 2.24
CA GLU A 88 12.96 -9.00 1.57
C GLU A 88 12.58 -7.52 1.67
N ILE A 89 11.29 -7.22 1.57
CA ILE A 89 10.76 -5.86 1.76
C ILE A 89 10.91 -5.44 3.22
N ALA A 90 10.65 -6.35 4.17
CA ALA A 90 10.80 -6.09 5.59
C ALA A 90 12.26 -5.79 5.96
N GLU A 91 13.21 -6.57 5.45
CA GLU A 91 14.65 -6.35 5.62
C GLU A 91 15.06 -4.97 5.08
N THR A 92 14.58 -4.61 3.88
CA THR A 92 14.86 -3.29 3.27
C THR A 92 14.38 -2.13 4.15
N LEU A 93 13.28 -2.34 4.88
CA LEU A 93 12.58 -1.33 5.69
C LEU A 93 12.82 -1.48 7.20
N GLU A 94 13.74 -2.36 7.61
CA GLU A 94 13.94 -2.76 9.00
C GLU A 94 14.15 -1.54 9.92
N GLY A 95 13.26 -1.38 10.90
CA GLY A 95 13.28 -0.28 11.87
C GLY A 95 13.08 1.13 11.29
N ARG A 96 12.66 1.27 10.03
CA ARG A 96 12.59 2.57 9.31
C ARG A 96 11.17 3.04 9.00
N CYS A 97 10.15 2.29 9.40
CA CYS A 97 8.76 2.62 9.14
C CYS A 97 7.97 3.08 10.36
N GLU A 98 8.62 3.54 11.43
CA GLU A 98 7.94 4.04 12.63
C GLU A 98 6.85 5.08 12.28
N GLY A 99 5.63 4.84 12.73
CA GLY A 99 4.46 5.68 12.48
C GLY A 99 3.95 5.70 11.03
N ARG A 100 4.61 5.00 10.10
CA ARG A 100 4.16 4.88 8.71
C ARG A 100 3.03 3.86 8.58
N ARG A 101 2.20 4.07 7.56
CA ARG A 101 1.05 3.21 7.22
C ARG A 101 1.33 2.60 5.86
N LEU A 102 1.18 1.30 5.74
CA LEU A 102 1.49 0.58 4.51
C LEU A 102 0.19 0.12 3.85
N TYR A 103 0.08 0.36 2.56
CA TYR A 103 -1.04 -0.06 1.75
C TYR A 103 -0.53 -0.89 0.57
N PHE A 104 -0.90 -2.15 0.55
CA PHE A 104 -0.67 -3.05 -0.56
C PHE A 104 -1.91 -3.03 -1.46
N GLY A 105 -1.87 -2.19 -2.49
CA GLY A 105 -2.85 -2.19 -3.58
C GLY A 105 -2.73 -3.42 -4.48
N SER A 106 -1.78 -4.30 -4.16
CA SER A 106 -1.64 -5.63 -4.71
C SER A 106 -2.78 -6.55 -4.29
N CYS A 107 -3.36 -7.23 -5.29
CA CYS A 107 -4.28 -8.32 -5.05
C CYS A 107 -3.65 -9.30 -4.05
N SER A 108 -4.41 -9.67 -3.02
CA SER A 108 -4.17 -10.87 -2.22
C SER A 108 -2.97 -10.95 -1.27
N VAL A 109 -2.12 -9.93 -1.16
CA VAL A 109 -0.97 -9.94 -0.22
C VAL A 109 -1.41 -10.21 1.21
N LEU A 110 -2.58 -9.68 1.57
CA LEU A 110 -3.18 -9.80 2.89
C LEU A 110 -3.80 -11.19 3.15
N ARG A 111 -3.72 -12.12 2.20
CA ARG A 111 -3.94 -13.56 2.44
C ARG A 111 -2.76 -14.23 3.15
N ALA A 112 -1.62 -13.56 3.27
CA ALA A 112 -0.52 -14.09 4.06
C ALA A 112 -1.00 -14.40 5.49
N PRO A 113 -0.48 -15.48 6.12
CA PRO A 113 -0.82 -15.81 7.49
C PRO A 113 -0.53 -14.65 8.44
N ASP A 114 -1.36 -14.49 9.47
CA ASP A 114 -1.27 -13.39 10.44
C ASP A 114 0.14 -13.28 11.03
N ALA A 115 0.76 -14.41 11.41
CA ALA A 115 2.13 -14.44 11.91
C ALA A 115 3.17 -13.80 10.96
N ILE A 116 2.99 -13.93 9.63
CA ILE A 116 3.90 -13.31 8.64
C ILE A 116 3.66 -11.80 8.57
N LEU A 117 2.41 -11.37 8.64
CA LEU A 117 2.06 -9.95 8.59
C LEU A 117 2.45 -9.24 9.91
N GLU A 118 2.30 -9.92 11.05
CA GLU A 118 2.80 -9.51 12.37
C GLU A 118 4.32 -9.35 12.36
N ASP A 119 5.04 -10.36 11.87
CA ASP A 119 6.51 -10.32 11.76
C ASP A 119 6.98 -9.19 10.84
N PHE A 120 6.27 -8.98 9.72
CA PHE A 120 6.53 -7.85 8.82
C PHE A 120 6.35 -6.50 9.53
N LEU A 121 5.25 -6.31 10.29
CA LEU A 121 5.02 -5.08 11.04
C LEU A 121 6.06 -4.87 12.14
N HIS A 122 6.41 -5.94 12.85
CA HIS A 122 7.44 -5.92 13.89
C HIS A 122 8.80 -5.51 13.32
N THR A 123 9.23 -6.17 12.24
CA THR A 123 10.53 -5.93 11.60
C THR A 123 10.64 -4.52 11.01
N THR A 124 9.60 -4.06 10.32
CA THR A 124 9.61 -2.71 9.69
C THR A 124 9.38 -1.57 10.69
N GLY A 125 8.69 -1.85 11.80
CA GLY A 125 8.19 -0.84 12.74
C GLY A 125 6.97 -0.06 12.22
N ALA A 126 6.34 -0.50 11.14
CA ALA A 126 5.15 0.16 10.59
C ALA A 126 3.96 0.07 11.56
N ALA A 127 3.14 1.12 11.62
CA ALA A 127 2.01 1.17 12.55
C ALA A 127 0.85 0.26 12.13
N MET A 128 0.72 0.04 10.82
CA MET A 128 -0.28 -0.83 10.22
C MET A 128 0.09 -1.18 8.79
N LEU A 129 -0.50 -2.28 8.30
CA LEU A 129 -0.59 -2.61 6.89
C LEU A 129 -2.05 -2.92 6.51
N CYS A 130 -2.41 -2.64 5.27
CA CYS A 130 -3.73 -2.95 4.74
C CYS A 130 -3.67 -3.27 3.25
N GLY A 131 -4.71 -3.90 2.73
CA GLY A 131 -4.78 -4.32 1.33
C GLY A 131 -5.90 -5.32 1.10
N TYR A 132 -5.84 -6.05 0.00
CA TYR A 132 -6.89 -6.98 -0.40
C TYR A 132 -6.53 -8.44 -0.15
N THR A 133 -7.54 -9.26 0.13
CA THR A 133 -7.42 -10.72 0.29
C THR A 133 -7.85 -11.50 -0.97
N ARG A 134 -8.32 -10.81 -2.01
CA ARG A 134 -8.73 -11.39 -3.29
C ARG A 134 -8.32 -10.49 -4.45
N GLU A 135 -8.49 -10.96 -5.68
CA GLU A 135 -8.42 -10.10 -6.87
C GLU A 135 -9.62 -9.15 -6.89
N VAL A 136 -9.39 -7.94 -7.38
CA VAL A 136 -10.37 -6.85 -7.38
C VAL A 136 -10.47 -6.22 -8.77
N ASP A 137 -11.67 -5.76 -9.13
CA ASP A 137 -11.87 -4.97 -10.34
C ASP A 137 -11.20 -3.60 -10.23
N TRP A 138 -10.59 -3.13 -11.32
CA TRP A 138 -9.83 -1.88 -11.37
C TRP A 138 -10.66 -0.64 -11.06
N VAL A 139 -11.93 -0.59 -11.50
CA VAL A 139 -12.77 0.59 -11.31
C VAL A 139 -13.28 0.64 -9.88
N GLU A 140 -13.70 -0.50 -9.34
CA GLU A 140 -14.15 -0.61 -7.96
C GLU A 140 -13.02 -0.33 -6.96
N SER A 141 -11.83 -0.89 -7.22
CA SER A 141 -10.65 -0.65 -6.40
C SER A 141 -10.25 0.82 -6.45
N ALA A 142 -10.18 1.46 -7.62
CA ALA A 142 -9.84 2.88 -7.74
C ALA A 142 -10.83 3.78 -6.97
N ALA A 143 -12.14 3.49 -7.02
CA ALA A 143 -13.15 4.24 -6.28
C ALA A 143 -12.96 4.11 -4.76
N PHE A 144 -12.64 2.91 -4.29
CA PHE A 144 -12.36 2.63 -2.88
C PHE A 144 -11.05 3.28 -2.41
N GLU A 145 -10.01 3.17 -3.23
CA GLU A 145 -8.66 3.70 -2.97
C GLU A 145 -8.63 5.20 -2.79
N LEU A 146 -9.42 5.94 -3.55
CA LEU A 146 -9.53 7.40 -3.37
C LEU A 146 -9.85 7.77 -1.92
N VAL A 147 -10.81 7.07 -1.33
CA VAL A 147 -11.26 7.35 0.04
C VAL A 147 -10.28 6.75 1.05
N LEU A 148 -9.81 5.53 0.79
CA LEU A 148 -8.82 4.87 1.64
C LEU A 148 -7.54 5.71 1.77
N LEU A 149 -6.93 6.12 0.65
CA LEU A 149 -5.69 6.86 0.60
C LEU A 149 -5.81 8.25 1.25
N ASP A 150 -6.96 8.93 1.07
CA ASP A 150 -7.23 10.20 1.77
C ASP A 150 -7.20 10.02 3.29
N HIS A 151 -7.87 8.98 3.82
CA HIS A 151 -7.90 8.72 5.26
C HIS A 151 -6.58 8.16 5.79
N LEU A 152 -5.85 7.37 5.00
CA LEU A 152 -4.51 6.90 5.36
C LEU A 152 -3.52 8.07 5.42
N ALA A 153 -3.59 9.03 4.52
CA ALA A 153 -2.68 10.18 4.53
C ALA A 153 -3.05 11.19 5.63
N ASN A 154 -4.33 11.49 5.79
CA ASN A 154 -4.79 12.63 6.59
C ASN A 154 -5.35 12.28 7.97
N GLY A 155 -5.65 11.01 8.25
CA GLY A 155 -6.20 10.60 9.55
C GLY A 155 -5.23 10.85 10.69
N GLU A 156 -5.65 11.58 11.72
CA GLU A 156 -4.82 11.82 12.92
C GLU A 156 -4.52 10.51 13.68
N ARG A 157 -5.52 9.63 13.76
CA ARG A 157 -5.40 8.31 14.36
C ARG A 157 -5.07 7.25 13.31
N VAL A 158 -4.31 6.23 13.72
CA VAL A 158 -3.97 5.09 12.85
C VAL A 158 -5.21 4.28 12.42
N ASP A 159 -6.27 4.29 13.22
CA ASP A 159 -7.54 3.59 12.95
C ASP A 159 -8.54 4.41 12.11
N ALA A 160 -8.17 5.62 11.65
CA ALA A 160 -9.08 6.48 10.89
C ALA A 160 -9.59 5.82 9.60
N ALA A 161 -8.69 5.15 8.86
CA ALA A 161 -9.06 4.42 7.64
C ALA A 161 -10.02 3.27 7.95
N GLU A 162 -9.76 2.47 8.98
CA GLU A 162 -10.65 1.39 9.41
C GLU A 162 -12.04 1.89 9.73
N ARG A 163 -12.15 2.96 10.54
CA ARG A 163 -13.46 3.51 10.93
C ARG A 163 -14.28 3.95 9.71
N THR A 164 -13.63 4.54 8.70
CA THR A 164 -14.32 4.89 7.45
C THR A 164 -14.70 3.65 6.66
N MET A 165 -13.78 2.71 6.45
CA MET A 165 -14.02 1.50 5.65
C MET A 165 -15.05 0.57 6.28
N ARG A 166 -15.22 0.59 7.60
CA ARG A 166 -16.26 -0.13 8.35
C ARG A 166 -17.57 0.64 8.52
N SER A 167 -17.64 1.87 8.04
CA SER A 167 -18.89 2.64 8.12
C SER A 167 -19.97 2.01 7.23
N ARG A 168 -21.25 2.23 7.57
CA ARG A 168 -22.40 1.72 6.79
C ARG A 168 -22.30 2.01 5.28
N ARG A 169 -21.65 3.12 4.92
CA ARG A 169 -21.49 3.54 3.52
C ARG A 169 -20.46 2.71 2.76
N TRP A 170 -19.39 2.28 3.42
CA TRP A 170 -18.22 1.66 2.77
C TRP A 170 -18.03 0.19 3.10
N ALA A 171 -18.59 -0.30 4.22
CA ALA A 171 -18.43 -1.67 4.68
C ALA A 171 -18.85 -2.71 3.63
N PRO A 172 -19.99 -2.56 2.90
CA PRO A 172 -20.34 -3.54 1.87
C PRO A 172 -19.29 -3.66 0.76
N LEU A 173 -18.69 -2.53 0.35
CA LEU A 173 -17.65 -2.53 -0.68
C LEU A 173 -16.32 -3.06 -0.12
N ALA A 174 -15.95 -2.70 1.12
CA ALA A 174 -14.76 -3.24 1.78
C ALA A 174 -14.84 -4.78 1.90
N GLU A 175 -15.99 -5.32 2.30
CA GLU A 175 -16.25 -6.75 2.39
C GLU A 175 -16.24 -7.43 1.01
N HIS A 176 -16.82 -6.78 -0.01
CA HIS A 176 -16.80 -7.25 -1.39
C HIS A 176 -15.37 -7.37 -1.95
N LEU A 177 -14.55 -6.35 -1.72
CA LEU A 177 -13.14 -6.32 -2.14
C LEU A 177 -12.23 -7.21 -1.27
N GLY A 178 -12.76 -7.76 -0.17
CA GLY A 178 -11.97 -8.51 0.81
C GLY A 178 -10.86 -7.65 1.43
N PHE A 179 -11.14 -6.37 1.66
CA PHE A 179 -10.21 -5.45 2.28
C PHE A 179 -9.93 -5.85 3.73
N ARG A 180 -8.66 -5.80 4.12
CA ARG A 180 -8.17 -6.23 5.43
C ARG A 180 -7.14 -5.24 5.95
N ILE A 181 -7.14 -5.02 7.27
CA ILE A 181 -6.18 -4.22 8.00
C ILE A 181 -5.54 -5.05 9.11
N MET A 182 -4.25 -4.85 9.33
CA MET A 182 -3.52 -5.37 10.49
C MET A 182 -2.70 -4.27 11.15
N TYR A 183 -2.74 -4.23 12.48
CA TYR A 183 -2.05 -3.25 13.30
C TYR A 183 -0.86 -3.87 14.03
N ALA A 184 0.16 -3.04 14.33
CA ALA A 184 1.38 -3.47 15.01
C ALA A 184 1.13 -4.09 16.40
N ASN A 185 -0.04 -3.86 17.01
CA ASN A 185 -0.44 -4.45 18.28
C ASN A 185 -1.13 -5.83 18.13
N GLY A 186 -1.03 -6.47 16.97
CA GLY A 186 -1.65 -7.77 16.67
C GLY A 186 -3.16 -7.71 16.41
N ARG A 187 -3.78 -6.53 16.46
CA ARG A 187 -5.19 -6.39 16.12
C ARG A 187 -5.37 -6.49 14.61
N ALA A 188 -6.20 -7.43 14.17
CA ALA A 188 -6.66 -7.51 12.78
C ALA A 188 -8.12 -7.05 12.67
N ALA A 189 -8.44 -6.42 11.54
CA ALA A 189 -9.77 -5.93 11.20
C ALA A 189 -10.07 -6.14 9.73
#